data_AF-A0A1M6UXC8-F1
#
_entry.id   AF-A0A1M6UXC8-F1
#
_cell.length_a   1.000
_cell.length_b   1.000
_cell.length_c   1.000
_cell.angle_alpha   90.00
_cell.angle_beta   90.00
_cell.angle_gamma   90.00
#
_symmetry.space_group_name_H-M   'P 1'
#
loop_
_entity.id
_entity.type
_entity.pdbx_description
1 polymer ?
#
loop_
_entity_poly.entity_id
_entity_poly.type
_entity_poly.pdbx_seq_one_letter_code
_entity_poly.pdbx_strand_id
1 'polypeptide(L)'
;MKNPLRYQVSEYDCGPTSLLNAVSFLFEREEIQPEILRNIMLYSLDCYGKSGVQGQNGTSRMAMMFLSRWLSGAGEAGLLPIECQYLSGKQVYLGENSLVTDALCRGGAVVMRLHMDGEHYVLLTGREEERIYLFDPYYMEENPFGPEIELDLQHPLKYNRIVPFACFNREGTQPYSLGKVEEREAVLLFDTRTKLTAERTIEYFI
;
A
#
# COMPACT_ATOMS: atom_id res chain seq x y z
N MET A 1 -2.64 -20.49 -3.99
CA MET A 1 -3.89 -19.68 -3.92
C MET A 1 -3.60 -18.37 -3.18
N LYS A 2 -4.13 -17.24 -3.65
CA LYS A 2 -3.99 -15.95 -2.94
C LYS A 2 -4.70 -15.95 -1.59
N ASN A 3 -4.19 -15.15 -0.66
CA ASN A 3 -4.81 -14.91 0.63
C ASN A 3 -5.83 -13.78 0.54
N PRO A 4 -6.95 -13.85 1.28
CA PRO A 4 -7.71 -12.67 1.65
C PRO A 4 -6.82 -11.61 2.29
N LEU A 5 -7.08 -10.36 1.93
CA LEU A 5 -6.50 -9.20 2.55
C LEU A 5 -7.07 -9.07 3.96
N ARG A 6 -6.24 -8.56 4.88
CA ARG A 6 -6.48 -8.60 6.32
C ARG A 6 -6.75 -7.21 6.85
N TYR A 7 -7.63 -7.13 7.84
CA TYR A 7 -7.79 -5.95 8.66
C TYR A 7 -6.73 -5.89 9.74
N GLN A 8 -6.39 -4.68 10.18
CA GLN A 8 -5.49 -4.47 11.31
C GLN A 8 -6.08 -5.05 12.59
N VAL A 9 -5.23 -5.51 13.49
CA VAL A 9 -5.64 -6.17 14.74
C VAL A 9 -5.86 -5.15 15.86
N SER A 10 -5.16 -4.02 15.79
CA SER A 10 -5.14 -2.96 16.79
C SER A 10 -5.20 -1.58 16.12
N GLU A 11 -5.21 -0.50 16.90
CA GLU A 11 -5.18 0.87 16.38
C GLU A 11 -3.83 1.28 15.76
N TYR A 12 -2.82 0.41 15.78
CA TYR A 12 -1.42 0.80 15.52
C TYR A 12 -0.76 0.05 14.35
N ASP A 13 -1.33 -1.06 13.89
CA ASP A 13 -0.69 -2.00 12.96
C ASP A 13 -1.17 -1.89 11.51
N CYS A 14 -1.69 -0.73 11.10
CA CYS A 14 -2.06 -0.46 9.70
C CYS A 14 -0.86 -0.59 8.75
N GLY A 15 0.33 -0.17 9.18
CA GLY A 15 1.59 -0.28 8.42
C GLY A 15 1.98 -1.72 8.06
N PRO A 16 2.28 -2.60 9.04
CA PRO A 16 2.63 -3.99 8.76
C PRO A 16 1.48 -4.72 8.04
N THR A 17 0.23 -4.44 8.40
CA THR A 17 -0.94 -5.05 7.74
C THR A 17 -0.99 -4.71 6.26
N SER A 18 -0.78 -3.44 5.89
CA SER A 18 -0.77 -3.00 4.48
C SER A 18 0.37 -3.62 3.67
N LEU A 19 1.57 -3.76 4.25
CA LEU A 19 2.69 -4.46 3.60
C LEU A 19 2.40 -5.95 3.41
N LEU A 20 1.88 -6.64 4.42
CA LEU A 20 1.50 -8.05 4.32
C LEU A 20 0.38 -8.27 3.30
N ASN A 21 -0.55 -7.33 3.21
CA ASN A 21 -1.61 -7.33 2.21
C ASN A 21 -1.03 -7.11 0.80
N ALA A 22 -0.04 -6.23 0.62
CA ALA A 22 0.60 -6.03 -0.67
C ALA A 22 1.27 -7.32 -1.18
N VAL A 23 1.99 -8.03 -0.30
CA VAL A 23 2.59 -9.33 -0.62
C VAL A 23 1.50 -10.37 -0.92
N SER A 24 0.43 -10.42 -0.13
CA SER A 24 -0.70 -11.34 -0.33
C SER A 24 -1.49 -11.06 -1.62
N PHE A 25 -1.53 -9.81 -2.04
CA PHE A 25 -2.17 -9.37 -3.27
C PHE A 25 -1.35 -9.75 -4.49
N LEU A 26 -0.02 -9.62 -4.44
CA LEU A 26 0.87 -9.89 -5.56
C LEU A 26 1.15 -11.39 -5.74
N PHE A 27 1.37 -12.14 -4.66
CA PHE A 27 1.91 -13.50 -4.70
C PHE A 27 0.93 -14.56 -4.18
N GLU A 28 1.11 -15.81 -4.63
CA GLU A 28 0.36 -16.94 -4.11
C GLU A 28 0.86 -17.32 -2.71
N ARG A 29 -0.03 -17.81 -1.84
CA ARG A 29 0.29 -18.17 -0.44
C ARG A 29 1.51 -19.06 -0.31
N GLU A 30 1.65 -20.03 -1.21
CA GLU A 30 2.67 -21.07 -1.19
C GLU A 30 4.07 -20.53 -1.53
N GLU A 31 4.15 -19.33 -2.13
CA GLU A 31 5.40 -18.67 -2.49
C GLU A 31 5.95 -17.80 -1.35
N ILE A 32 5.09 -17.36 -0.44
CA ILE A 32 5.45 -16.36 0.57
C ILE A 32 6.27 -17.03 1.68
N GLN A 33 7.57 -16.73 1.72
CA GLN A 33 8.46 -17.28 2.73
C GLN A 33 8.17 -16.73 4.13
N PRO A 34 8.26 -17.55 5.21
CA PRO A 34 8.08 -17.10 6.59
C PRO A 34 8.97 -15.92 6.99
N GLU A 35 10.17 -15.81 6.40
CA GLU A 35 11.09 -14.70 6.66
C GLU A 35 10.53 -13.34 6.25
N ILE A 36 9.77 -13.27 5.14
CA ILE A 36 9.12 -12.04 4.67
C ILE A 36 8.14 -11.54 5.74
N LEU A 37 7.29 -12.45 6.26
CA LEU A 37 6.32 -12.11 7.30
C LEU A 37 7.04 -11.67 8.58
N ARG A 38 8.04 -12.45 9.01
CA ARG A 38 8.79 -12.18 10.23
C ARG A 38 9.45 -10.80 10.20
N ASN A 39 10.10 -10.44 9.11
CA ASN A 39 10.82 -9.17 9.01
C ASN A 39 9.87 -7.98 8.86
N ILE A 40 8.76 -8.09 8.12
CA ILE A 40 7.73 -7.04 8.11
C ILE A 40 7.25 -6.74 9.53
N MET A 41 6.94 -7.79 10.31
CA MET A 41 6.50 -7.62 11.69
C MET A 41 7.60 -7.09 12.61
N LEU A 42 8.82 -7.60 12.49
CA LEU A 42 9.96 -7.24 13.35
C LEU A 42 10.38 -5.78 13.20
N TYR A 43 10.33 -5.24 11.99
CA TYR A 43 10.79 -3.87 11.69
C TYR A 43 9.67 -2.85 11.60
N SER A 44 8.41 -3.26 11.80
CA SER A 44 7.25 -2.36 11.95
C SER A 44 7.00 -2.03 13.42
N LEU A 45 6.02 -1.15 13.69
CA LEU A 45 5.64 -0.75 15.05
C LEU A 45 6.84 -0.20 15.87
N ASP A 46 7.73 0.51 15.19
CA ASP A 46 8.99 1.02 15.74
C ASP A 46 8.81 2.35 16.50
N CYS A 47 7.67 3.03 16.35
CA CYS A 47 7.41 4.30 17.01
C CYS A 47 6.93 4.12 18.46
N TYR A 48 7.16 5.13 19.29
CA TYR A 48 6.71 5.14 20.69
C TYR A 48 5.54 6.10 20.88
N GLY A 49 4.56 5.71 21.69
CA GLY A 49 3.47 6.58 22.11
C GLY A 49 3.93 7.68 23.07
N LYS A 50 3.04 8.65 23.37
CA LYS A 50 3.32 9.76 24.30
C LYS A 50 3.73 9.30 25.70
N SER A 51 3.27 8.13 26.12
CA SER A 51 3.60 7.49 27.40
C SER A 51 4.90 6.67 27.36
N GLY A 52 5.59 6.62 26.22
CA GLY A 52 6.80 5.82 26.01
C GLY A 52 6.53 4.34 25.74
N VAL A 53 5.28 3.92 25.51
CA VAL A 53 4.97 2.55 25.12
C VAL A 53 5.35 2.33 23.66
N GLN A 54 6.18 1.32 23.41
CA GLN A 54 6.60 0.93 22.07
C GLN A 54 5.40 0.45 21.23
N GLY A 55 5.37 0.83 19.96
CA GLY A 55 4.33 0.48 18.99
C GLY A 55 3.12 1.41 18.96
N GLN A 56 2.89 2.22 20.00
CA GLN A 56 1.67 3.05 20.12
C GLN A 56 1.58 4.24 19.14
N ASN A 57 2.60 4.49 18.32
CA ASN A 57 2.51 5.47 17.23
C ASN A 57 2.78 4.80 15.87
N GLY A 58 2.56 3.49 15.79
CA GLY A 58 2.62 2.70 14.58
C GLY A 58 4.02 2.57 13.98
N THR A 59 4.06 2.44 12.66
CA THR A 59 5.28 2.28 11.86
C THR A 59 5.75 3.61 11.30
N SER A 60 7.03 3.91 11.50
CA SER A 60 7.66 5.12 10.98
C SER A 60 7.91 5.05 9.48
N ARG A 61 8.09 6.23 8.87
CA ARG A 61 8.53 6.36 7.48
C ARG A 61 9.92 5.75 7.25
N MET A 62 10.77 5.77 8.28
CA MET A 62 12.10 5.16 8.22
C MET A 62 12.01 3.63 8.17
N ALA A 63 11.11 3.04 8.95
CA ALA A 63 10.81 1.62 8.89
C ALA A 63 10.23 1.22 7.53
N MET A 64 9.31 2.02 6.96
CA MET A 64 8.77 1.79 5.60
C MET A 64 9.86 1.84 4.53
N MET A 65 10.75 2.84 4.56
CA MET A 65 11.89 2.94 3.65
C MET A 65 12.84 1.75 3.81
N PHE A 66 13.14 1.35 5.05
CA PHE A 66 13.98 0.18 5.33
C PHE A 66 13.36 -1.10 4.79
N LEU A 67 12.08 -1.35 5.08
CA LEU A 67 11.35 -2.53 4.63
C LEU A 67 11.24 -2.56 3.10
N SER A 68 11.01 -1.42 2.45
CA SER A 68 11.06 -1.33 0.99
C SER A 68 12.40 -1.80 0.43
N ARG A 69 13.53 -1.34 1.00
CA ARG A 69 14.86 -1.79 0.56
C ARG A 69 15.12 -3.26 0.87
N TRP A 70 14.72 -3.70 2.06
CA TRP A 70 14.90 -5.09 2.48
C TRP A 70 14.11 -6.05 1.58
N LEU A 71 12.86 -5.73 1.24
CA LEU A 71 12.05 -6.53 0.32
C LEU A 71 12.67 -6.61 -1.08
N SER A 72 13.16 -5.49 -1.63
CA SER A 72 13.90 -5.53 -2.91
C SER A 72 15.14 -6.42 -2.82
N GLY A 73 15.91 -6.34 -1.72
CA GLY A 73 17.05 -7.23 -1.49
C GLY A 73 16.67 -8.70 -1.36
N ALA A 74 15.50 -9.01 -0.77
CA ALA A 74 14.95 -10.37 -0.76
C ALA A 74 14.64 -10.86 -2.18
N GLY A 75 14.20 -9.97 -3.07
CA GLY A 75 14.04 -10.25 -4.49
C GLY A 75 15.34 -10.51 -5.22
N GLU A 76 16.35 -9.68 -5.02
CA GLU A 76 17.69 -9.85 -5.58
C GLU A 76 18.36 -11.15 -5.11
N ALA A 77 18.09 -11.58 -3.89
CA ALA A 77 18.56 -12.85 -3.32
C ALA A 77 17.74 -14.08 -3.78
N GLY A 78 16.66 -13.88 -4.55
CA GLY A 78 15.82 -14.97 -5.08
C GLY A 78 14.84 -15.57 -4.06
N LEU A 79 14.53 -14.89 -2.96
CA LEU A 79 13.59 -15.38 -1.95
C LEU A 79 12.13 -15.27 -2.40
N LEU A 80 11.80 -14.20 -3.11
CA LEU A 80 10.48 -13.94 -3.69
C LEU A 80 10.71 -13.02 -4.88
N PRO A 81 10.05 -13.15 -6.04
CA PRO A 81 10.29 -12.28 -7.19
C PRO A 81 9.66 -10.89 -7.00
N ILE A 82 10.05 -10.19 -5.94
CA ILE A 82 9.52 -8.91 -5.51
C ILE A 82 10.52 -7.78 -5.79
N GLU A 83 10.00 -6.67 -6.28
CA GLU A 83 10.74 -5.42 -6.43
C GLU A 83 9.95 -4.31 -5.73
N CYS A 84 10.62 -3.50 -4.93
CA CYS A 84 10.02 -2.38 -4.22
C CYS A 84 10.74 -1.05 -4.50
N GLN A 85 9.97 0.04 -4.48
CA GLN A 85 10.48 1.40 -4.59
C GLN A 85 9.80 2.32 -3.58
N TYR A 86 10.59 2.93 -2.70
CA TYR A 86 10.12 3.97 -1.79
C TYR A 86 10.06 5.33 -2.51
N LEU A 87 8.94 6.02 -2.36
CA LEU A 87 8.70 7.38 -2.84
C LEU A 87 8.49 8.31 -1.65
N SER A 88 8.86 9.57 -1.82
CA SER A 88 8.56 10.61 -0.83
C SER A 88 8.34 11.97 -1.46
N GLY A 89 7.71 12.87 -0.72
CA GLY A 89 7.63 14.26 -1.12
C GLY A 89 6.74 14.47 -2.35
N LYS A 90 7.22 15.31 -3.27
CA LYS A 90 6.56 15.66 -4.54
C LYS A 90 6.34 14.48 -5.49
N GLN A 91 7.01 13.35 -5.29
CA GLN A 91 6.82 12.15 -6.11
C GLN A 91 5.52 11.40 -5.76
N VAL A 92 4.91 11.72 -4.60
CA VAL A 92 3.73 11.04 -4.08
C VAL A 92 2.48 11.88 -4.34
N TYR A 93 1.81 11.56 -5.43
CA TYR A 93 0.53 12.15 -5.82
C TYR A 93 -0.22 11.20 -6.77
N LEU A 94 -1.51 11.44 -6.97
CA LEU A 94 -2.33 10.73 -7.93
C LEU A 94 -2.56 11.61 -9.17
N GLY A 95 -2.34 11.05 -10.34
CA GLY A 95 -2.45 11.73 -11.62
C GLY A 95 -1.86 10.87 -12.74
N GLU A 96 -2.22 11.16 -13.98
CA GLU A 96 -1.86 10.30 -15.13
C GLU A 96 -0.35 10.04 -15.27
N ASN A 97 0.49 11.02 -14.91
CA ASN A 97 1.95 10.91 -15.03
C ASN A 97 2.64 10.60 -13.68
N SER A 98 1.91 10.18 -12.66
CA SER A 98 2.51 9.86 -11.36
C SER A 98 3.07 8.45 -11.33
N LEU A 99 4.15 8.25 -10.57
CA LEU A 99 4.76 6.93 -10.39
C LEU A 99 3.81 5.94 -9.69
N VAL A 100 2.89 6.46 -8.87
CA VAL A 100 1.86 5.67 -8.20
C VAL A 100 0.88 5.12 -9.23
N THR A 101 0.39 5.97 -10.14
CA THR A 101 -0.52 5.58 -11.22
C THR A 101 0.15 4.61 -12.20
N ASP A 102 1.40 4.87 -12.59
CA ASP A 102 2.20 3.97 -13.43
C ASP A 102 2.33 2.58 -12.78
N ALA A 103 2.63 2.53 -11.48
CA ALA A 103 2.76 1.27 -10.76
C ALA A 103 1.49 0.43 -10.82
N LEU A 104 0.33 1.04 -10.57
CA LEU A 104 -0.97 0.37 -10.64
C LEU A 104 -1.30 -0.11 -12.06
N CYS A 105 -1.05 0.73 -13.08
CA CYS A 105 -1.24 0.36 -14.48
C CYS A 105 -0.37 -0.85 -14.90
N ARG A 106 0.80 -1.01 -14.29
CA ARG A 106 1.75 -2.08 -14.60
C ARG A 106 1.52 -3.35 -13.79
N GLY A 107 0.41 -3.45 -13.08
CA GLY A 107 0.06 -4.60 -12.23
C GLY A 107 0.79 -4.63 -10.90
N GLY A 108 1.40 -3.53 -10.48
CA GLY A 108 1.96 -3.35 -9.14
C GLY A 108 0.88 -2.99 -8.12
N ALA A 109 1.31 -2.94 -6.86
CA ALA A 109 0.51 -2.46 -5.74
C ALA A 109 1.25 -1.34 -5.02
N VAL A 110 0.52 -0.49 -4.28
CA VAL A 110 1.11 0.65 -3.58
C VAL A 110 0.65 0.68 -2.14
N VAL A 111 1.58 0.60 -1.19
CA VAL A 111 1.30 0.95 0.21
C VAL A 111 1.44 2.46 0.35
N MET A 112 0.37 3.13 0.70
CA MET A 112 0.28 4.59 0.73
C MET A 112 0.01 5.09 2.14
N ARG A 113 0.76 6.11 2.58
CA ARG A 113 0.45 6.85 3.80
C ARG A 113 -0.50 8.00 3.50
N LEU A 114 -1.56 8.11 4.28
CA LEU A 114 -2.59 9.15 4.15
C LEU A 114 -3.19 9.52 5.51
N HIS A 115 -4.12 10.46 5.53
CA HIS A 115 -4.85 10.87 6.71
C HIS A 115 -6.28 10.31 6.74
N MET A 116 -6.74 9.92 7.93
CA MET A 116 -8.13 9.56 8.20
C MET A 116 -8.63 10.23 9.49
N ASP A 117 -8.32 9.65 10.66
CA ASP A 117 -8.43 10.28 11.99
C ASP A 117 -7.05 10.28 12.68
N GLY A 118 -6.05 10.62 11.87
CA GLY A 118 -4.65 10.33 12.16
C GLY A 118 -3.93 9.83 10.91
N GLU A 119 -2.64 9.54 11.06
CA GLU A 119 -1.82 8.99 10.00
C GLU A 119 -2.11 7.50 9.83
N HIS A 120 -2.29 7.06 8.59
CA HIS A 120 -2.78 5.72 8.28
C HIS A 120 -2.15 5.17 7.02
N TYR A 121 -1.92 3.85 6.97
CA TYR A 121 -1.46 3.17 5.76
C TYR A 121 -2.58 2.33 5.16
N VAL A 122 -2.68 2.39 3.83
CA VAL A 122 -3.61 1.59 3.04
C VAL A 122 -2.89 0.92 1.87
N LEU A 123 -3.52 -0.08 1.28
CA LEU A 123 -3.03 -0.75 0.07
C LEU A 123 -3.85 -0.35 -1.15
N LEU A 124 -3.24 0.25 -2.17
CA LEU A 124 -3.84 0.48 -3.47
C LEU A 124 -3.55 -0.73 -4.36
N THR A 125 -4.59 -1.25 -5.01
CA THR A 125 -4.52 -2.50 -5.79
C THR A 125 -4.94 -2.35 -7.24
N GLY A 126 -5.47 -1.19 -7.62
CA GLY A 126 -5.79 -0.88 -9.00
C GLY A 126 -6.36 0.52 -9.18
N ARG A 127 -6.66 0.85 -10.43
CA ARG A 127 -7.37 2.08 -10.79
C ARG A 127 -8.36 1.84 -11.92
N GLU A 128 -9.32 2.74 -12.02
CA GLU A 128 -10.16 2.93 -13.20
C GLU A 128 -10.41 4.43 -13.34
N GLU A 129 -10.06 5.00 -14.49
CA GLU A 129 -10.09 6.44 -14.70
C GLU A 129 -9.34 7.19 -13.57
N GLU A 130 -10.01 8.15 -12.92
CA GLU A 130 -9.52 8.92 -11.77
C GLU A 130 -9.97 8.32 -10.42
N ARG A 131 -10.29 7.03 -10.38
CA ARG A 131 -10.68 6.30 -9.17
C ARG A 131 -9.65 5.23 -8.82
N ILE A 132 -9.35 5.13 -7.54
CA ILE A 132 -8.42 4.16 -6.98
C ILE A 132 -9.20 3.09 -6.22
N TYR A 133 -8.91 1.84 -6.56
CA TYR A 133 -9.31 0.68 -5.78
C TYR A 133 -8.27 0.44 -4.70
N LEU A 134 -8.68 0.48 -3.43
CA LEU A 134 -7.80 0.27 -2.30
C LEU A 134 -8.43 -0.63 -1.23
N PHE A 135 -7.57 -1.32 -0.51
CA PHE A 135 -7.90 -2.02 0.72
C PHE A 135 -7.42 -1.20 1.91
N ASP A 136 -8.37 -0.69 2.66
CA ASP A 136 -8.18 -0.04 3.94
C ASP A 136 -8.17 -1.11 5.04
N PRO A 137 -7.06 -1.30 5.78
CA PRO A 137 -7.01 -2.30 6.83
C PRO A 137 -7.86 -1.93 8.06
N TYR A 138 -8.38 -0.71 8.15
CA TYR A 138 -9.30 -0.31 9.21
C TYR A 138 -10.72 -0.77 8.86
N TYR A 139 -11.18 -1.85 9.51
CA TYR A 139 -12.52 -2.39 9.24
C TYR A 139 -13.61 -1.43 9.68
N MET A 140 -14.55 -1.15 8.78
CA MET A 140 -15.77 -0.40 9.08
C MET A 140 -16.95 -1.04 8.38
N GLU A 141 -18.05 -1.22 9.11
CA GLU A 141 -19.32 -1.72 8.56
C GLU A 141 -20.11 -0.62 7.84
N GLU A 142 -19.90 0.63 8.24
CA GLU A 142 -20.54 1.81 7.67
C GLU A 142 -19.53 2.68 6.92
N ASN A 143 -20.05 3.58 6.07
CA ASN A 143 -19.24 4.54 5.33
C ASN A 143 -19.43 5.97 5.89
N PRO A 144 -18.52 6.44 6.78
CA PRO A 144 -18.62 7.77 7.36
C PRO A 144 -18.06 8.89 6.47
N PHE A 145 -17.50 8.57 5.29
CA PHE A 145 -16.66 9.50 4.52
C PHE A 145 -17.39 10.24 3.39
N GLY A 146 -18.71 10.07 3.29
CA GLY A 146 -19.51 10.65 2.22
C GLY A 146 -19.64 9.75 0.99
N PRO A 147 -20.54 10.10 0.06
CA PRO A 147 -20.88 9.26 -1.10
C PRO A 147 -19.77 9.16 -2.15
N GLU A 148 -18.77 10.05 -2.13
CA GLU A 148 -17.65 10.03 -3.08
C GLU A 148 -16.61 8.94 -2.80
N ILE A 149 -16.56 8.44 -1.56
CA ILE A 149 -15.69 7.34 -1.14
C ILE A 149 -16.59 6.13 -0.96
N GLU A 150 -16.44 5.10 -1.78
CA GLU A 150 -17.34 3.95 -1.76
C GLU A 150 -16.82 2.84 -0.85
N LEU A 151 -17.73 2.08 -0.24
CA LEU A 151 -17.44 0.90 0.59
C LEU A 151 -17.96 -0.34 -0.13
N ASP A 152 -17.08 -1.31 -0.42
CA ASP A 152 -17.47 -2.58 -1.03
C ASP A 152 -16.70 -3.76 -0.42
N LEU A 153 -17.36 -4.53 0.45
CA LEU A 153 -16.73 -5.69 1.12
C LEU A 153 -16.73 -6.98 0.30
N GLN A 154 -17.24 -6.97 -0.93
CA GLN A 154 -17.38 -8.18 -1.76
C GLN A 154 -16.07 -8.60 -2.44
N HIS A 155 -14.99 -7.81 -2.27
CA HIS A 155 -13.70 -8.02 -2.93
C HIS A 155 -12.55 -8.34 -1.96
N PRO A 156 -12.63 -9.43 -1.17
CA PRO A 156 -11.70 -9.73 -0.08
C PRO A 156 -10.25 -9.97 -0.54
N LEU A 157 -10.02 -10.23 -1.83
CA LEU A 157 -8.69 -10.44 -2.39
C LEU A 157 -8.09 -9.17 -3.04
N LYS A 158 -8.83 -8.05 -3.10
CA LYS A 158 -8.44 -6.88 -3.91
C LYS A 158 -8.62 -5.54 -3.20
N TYR A 159 -9.83 -5.19 -2.79
CA TYR A 159 -10.13 -3.84 -2.27
C TYR A 159 -11.37 -3.87 -1.38
N ASN A 160 -11.54 -2.82 -0.58
CA ASN A 160 -12.78 -2.57 0.16
C ASN A 160 -13.27 -1.12 0.05
N ARG A 161 -12.53 -0.29 -0.69
CA ARG A 161 -12.80 1.13 -0.89
C ARG A 161 -12.52 1.53 -2.34
N ILE A 162 -13.31 2.47 -2.85
CA ILE A 162 -13.06 3.17 -4.11
C ILE A 162 -12.98 4.66 -3.81
N VAL A 163 -11.86 5.29 -4.14
CA VAL A 163 -11.58 6.68 -3.75
C VAL A 163 -11.10 7.49 -4.95
N PRO A 164 -11.67 8.69 -5.21
CA PRO A 164 -11.26 9.53 -6.33
C PRO A 164 -9.91 10.22 -6.07
N PHE A 165 -9.17 10.51 -7.14
CA PHE A 165 -7.86 11.20 -7.08
C PHE A 165 -7.91 12.51 -6.30
N ALA A 166 -9.02 13.24 -6.41
CA ALA A 166 -9.25 14.51 -5.74
C ALA A 166 -9.23 14.42 -4.20
N CYS A 167 -9.47 13.24 -3.61
CA CYS A 167 -9.32 13.05 -2.17
C CYS A 167 -7.84 13.00 -1.77
N PHE A 168 -7.03 12.23 -2.50
CA PHE A 168 -5.62 12.02 -2.21
C PHE A 168 -4.79 13.30 -2.29
N ASN A 169 -4.94 14.09 -3.35
CA ASN A 169 -4.00 15.19 -3.60
C ASN A 169 -4.12 16.38 -2.64
N ARG A 170 -5.08 16.36 -1.71
CA ARG A 170 -5.28 17.39 -0.68
C ARG A 170 -4.11 17.43 0.30
N GLU A 171 -3.78 18.64 0.75
CA GLU A 171 -2.71 18.87 1.75
C GLU A 171 -3.22 18.94 3.20
N GLY A 172 -4.53 18.84 3.41
CA GLY A 172 -5.13 18.81 4.74
C GLY A 172 -5.08 17.43 5.39
N THR A 173 -5.89 17.25 6.43
CA THR A 173 -6.00 15.99 7.19
C THR A 173 -7.36 15.32 7.00
N GLN A 174 -8.08 15.65 5.92
CA GLN A 174 -9.35 15.02 5.60
C GLN A 174 -9.15 13.52 5.28
N PRO A 175 -10.20 12.70 5.41
CA PRO A 175 -10.13 11.29 5.02
C PRO A 175 -9.55 11.07 3.62
N TYR A 176 -8.61 10.14 3.53
CA TYR A 176 -7.85 9.76 2.35
C TYR A 176 -6.99 10.88 1.73
N SER A 177 -6.72 11.98 2.43
CA SER A 177 -5.79 13.00 1.96
C SER A 177 -4.33 12.61 2.22
N LEU A 178 -3.42 12.92 1.30
CA LEU A 178 -2.00 12.64 1.45
C LEU A 178 -1.31 13.61 2.42
N GLY A 179 -1.96 14.73 2.74
CA GLY A 179 -1.38 15.75 3.60
C GLY A 179 -0.29 16.57 2.91
N LYS A 180 0.47 17.30 3.72
CA LYS A 180 1.54 18.19 3.26
C LYS A 180 2.52 17.44 2.38
N VAL A 181 2.92 18.06 1.28
CA VAL A 181 3.74 17.42 0.25
C VAL A 181 5.03 16.82 0.82
N GLU A 182 5.72 17.52 1.71
CA GLU A 182 6.97 17.08 2.35
C GLU A 182 6.82 15.87 3.30
N GLU A 183 5.59 15.55 3.72
CA GLU A 183 5.30 14.45 4.63
C GLU A 183 4.83 13.18 3.92
N ARG A 184 4.51 13.28 2.62
CA ARG A 184 3.99 12.17 1.82
C ARG A 184 5.03 11.08 1.61
N GLU A 185 4.59 9.84 1.67
CA GLU A 185 5.38 8.66 1.29
C GLU A 185 4.50 7.57 0.70
N ALA A 186 5.12 6.71 -0.10
CA ALA A 186 4.50 5.51 -0.63
C ALA A 186 5.57 4.45 -0.91
N VAL A 187 5.19 3.19 -0.81
CA VAL A 187 6.01 2.05 -1.26
C VAL A 187 5.31 1.42 -2.45
N LEU A 188 5.95 1.46 -3.61
CA LEU A 188 5.53 0.68 -4.78
C LEU A 188 6.06 -0.74 -4.65
N LEU A 189 5.26 -1.74 -4.98
CA LEU A 189 5.63 -3.16 -4.95
C LEU A 189 5.20 -3.83 -6.26
N PHE A 190 6.05 -4.69 -6.79
CA PHE A 190 5.81 -5.44 -8.01
C PHE A 190 6.18 -6.91 -7.82
N ASP A 191 5.42 -7.81 -8.45
CA ASP A 191 5.93 -9.13 -8.83
C ASP A 191 6.65 -8.97 -10.18
N THR A 192 7.96 -9.20 -10.21
CA THR A 192 8.80 -8.99 -11.41
C THR A 192 8.40 -9.89 -12.57
N ARG A 193 7.69 -10.99 -12.30
CA ARG A 193 7.19 -11.92 -13.31
C ARG A 193 5.91 -11.45 -13.96
N THR A 194 5.13 -10.58 -13.35
CA THR A 194 3.84 -10.08 -13.90
C THR A 194 3.86 -8.59 -14.19
N LYS A 195 4.82 -7.84 -13.64
CA LYS A 195 5.07 -6.42 -13.92
C LYS A 195 5.10 -6.18 -15.43
N LEU A 196 4.18 -5.36 -15.91
CA LEU A 196 4.16 -4.94 -17.30
C LEU A 196 5.34 -4.01 -17.56
N THR A 197 6.00 -4.21 -18.69
CA THR A 197 7.08 -3.35 -19.20
C THR A 197 6.77 -3.04 -20.65
N ALA A 198 7.39 -2.00 -21.22
CA ALA A 198 7.19 -1.66 -22.64
C ALA A 198 7.41 -2.88 -23.56
N GLU A 199 8.34 -3.77 -23.22
CA GLU A 199 8.64 -5.01 -23.94
C GLU A 199 7.54 -6.09 -23.80
N ARG A 200 6.78 -6.07 -22.70
CA ARG A 200 5.70 -7.03 -22.41
C ARG A 200 4.31 -6.53 -22.81
N THR A 201 4.18 -5.26 -23.17
CA THR A 201 2.93 -4.62 -23.61
C THR A 201 2.80 -4.59 -25.15
N ILE A 202 3.75 -5.17 -25.89
CA ILE A 202 3.58 -5.39 -27.33
C ILE A 202 2.59 -6.54 -27.50
N GLU A 203 1.29 -6.21 -27.53
CA GLU A 203 0.32 -7.06 -28.20
C GLU A 203 0.81 -7.21 -29.65
N TYR A 204 1.23 -8.43 -30.00
CA TYR A 204 1.36 -8.81 -31.39
C TYR A 204 -0.03 -8.68 -32.02
N PHE A 205 -0.30 -7.54 -32.65
CA PHE A 205 -1.34 -7.46 -33.67
C PHE A 205 -0.88 -8.36 -34.82
N ILE A 206 -1.32 -9.62 -34.80
CA ILE A 206 -1.25 -10.56 -35.92
C ILE A 206 -2.59 -10.51 -36.64
#